data_AF-A0A7C6DMW9-F1
#
_entry.id   AF-A0A7C6DMW9-F1
#
_cell.length_a   1.000
_cell.length_b   1.000
_cell.length_c   1.000
_cell.angle_alpha   90.00
_cell.angle_beta   90.00
_cell.angle_gamma   90.00
#
_symmetry.space_group_name_H-M   'P 1'
#
loop_
_entity.id
_entity.type
_entity.pdbx_description
1 polymer ?
#
loop_
_entity_poly.entity_id
_entity_poly.type
_entity_poly.pdbx_seq_one_letter_code
_entity_poly.pdbx_strand_id
1 'polypeptide(L)'
;MRQRGRHWRWSRQPIWRPIYRGSSMSSVHGIGSNSPLQQVIAQPIHRQVTAASQPRRASDKLELSGMSHLLQALKSDRTIRAEKVAQIKAQIEAGTYETEEKLDIAADRLLDELLK
;
A
#
# COMPACT_ATOMS: atom_id res chain seq x y z
N MET A 1 -23.91 -49.32 -15.36
CA MET A 1 -23.84 -47.99 -14.73
C MET A 1 -24.00 -48.14 -13.21
N ARG A 2 -22.91 -48.07 -12.44
CA ARG A 2 -22.91 -48.07 -10.97
C ARG A 2 -22.15 -46.84 -10.53
N GLN A 3 -22.73 -45.98 -9.70
CA GLN A 3 -22.01 -45.24 -8.65
C GLN A 3 -23.00 -44.91 -7.53
N ARG A 4 -22.84 -45.55 -6.37
CA ARG A 4 -23.33 -45.06 -5.07
C ARG A 4 -22.10 -44.52 -4.34
N GLY A 5 -22.03 -43.20 -4.25
CA GLY A 5 -20.94 -42.44 -3.64
C GLY A 5 -21.14 -42.28 -2.13
N ARG A 6 -20.02 -42.34 -1.43
CA ARG A 6 -19.85 -42.50 0.00
C ARG A 6 -19.93 -41.18 0.78
N HIS A 7 -20.58 -41.26 1.93
CA HIS A 7 -20.34 -40.58 3.20
C HIS A 7 -19.13 -39.65 3.29
N TRP A 8 -19.37 -38.38 3.64
CA TRP A 8 -18.42 -37.55 4.40
C TRP A 8 -19.15 -36.65 5.40
N ARG A 9 -18.96 -36.99 6.67
CA ARG A 9 -19.31 -36.22 7.87
C ARG A 9 -18.29 -35.09 8.02
N TRP A 10 -18.73 -33.85 7.96
CA TRP A 10 -17.88 -32.70 8.30
C TRP A 10 -18.39 -32.04 9.58
N SER A 11 -17.72 -32.37 10.68
CA SER A 11 -17.72 -31.58 11.90
C SER A 11 -17.05 -30.24 11.58
N ARG A 12 -17.78 -29.13 11.71
CA ARG A 12 -17.21 -27.78 11.67
C ARG A 12 -17.70 -27.00 12.89
N GLN A 13 -16.85 -26.91 13.90
CA GLN A 13 -16.70 -25.68 14.66
C GLN A 13 -15.33 -25.12 14.29
N PRO A 14 -15.23 -23.79 14.12
CA PRO A 14 -14.64 -23.03 15.20
C PRO A 14 -15.48 -21.80 15.57
N ILE A 15 -15.74 -21.69 16.87
CA ILE A 15 -16.24 -20.49 17.53
C ILE A 15 -15.08 -19.49 17.57
N TRP A 16 -15.20 -18.38 16.84
CA TRP A 16 -14.36 -17.19 17.04
C TRP A 16 -15.22 -16.11 17.68
N ARG A 17 -14.98 -15.83 18.96
CA ARG A 17 -15.50 -14.63 19.65
C ARG A 17 -14.39 -13.59 19.72
N PRO A 18 -14.49 -12.45 19.02
CA PRO A 18 -13.64 -11.31 19.34
C PRO A 18 -14.20 -10.58 20.57
N ILE A 19 -13.41 -10.56 21.64
CA ILE A 19 -13.54 -9.64 22.76
C ILE A 19 -12.62 -8.45 22.47
N TYR A 20 -13.20 -7.28 22.17
CA TYR A 20 -12.55 -5.98 22.32
C TYR A 20 -13.62 -5.03 22.87
N ARG A 21 -13.75 -4.95 24.21
CA ARG A 21 -13.20 -3.85 25.02
C ARG A 21 -13.38 -2.51 24.30
N GLY A 22 -14.55 -1.91 24.49
CA GLY A 22 -14.78 -0.52 24.14
C GLY A 22 -13.78 0.36 24.87
N SER A 23 -12.87 0.97 24.11
CA SER A 23 -12.05 2.06 24.61
C SER A 23 -12.91 3.31 24.75
N SER A 24 -12.99 3.74 26.00
CA SER A 24 -13.44 5.04 26.46
C SER A 24 -12.92 6.18 25.58
N MET A 25 -13.81 7.04 25.08
CA MET A 25 -13.48 8.40 24.68
C MET A 25 -14.34 9.36 25.51
N SER A 26 -13.69 10.15 26.38
CA SER A 26 -14.26 11.36 26.99
C SER A 26 -14.09 12.53 26.00
N SER A 27 -14.94 13.56 25.89
CA SER A 27 -15.61 14.30 26.96
C SER A 27 -16.88 15.07 26.50
N VAL A 28 -17.82 15.17 27.45
CA VAL A 28 -18.61 16.34 27.91
C VAL A 28 -19.04 17.42 26.91
N HIS A 29 -20.35 17.68 26.85
CA HIS A 29 -20.94 19.03 27.01
C HIS A 29 -22.36 18.90 27.59
N GLY A 30 -22.52 19.26 28.86
CA GLY A 30 -23.81 19.35 29.53
C GLY A 30 -24.27 20.80 29.60
N ILE A 31 -25.40 21.09 28.96
CA ILE A 31 -26.22 22.29 29.21
C ILE A 31 -27.68 21.95 28.86
N GLY A 32 -28.56 21.95 29.88
CA GLY A 32 -30.00 22.16 29.69
C GLY A 32 -30.91 20.92 29.54
N SER A 33 -31.92 20.87 30.42
CA SER A 33 -33.16 20.09 30.44
C SER A 33 -33.17 18.62 29.99
N ASN A 34 -33.21 17.76 31.00
CA ASN A 34 -33.77 16.41 31.01
C ASN A 34 -35.16 16.33 30.36
N SER A 35 -35.21 15.96 29.08
CA SER A 35 -36.45 15.52 28.42
C SER A 35 -36.65 14.02 28.67
N PRO A 36 -37.84 13.55 29.10
CA PRO A 36 -38.09 12.12 29.27
C PRO A 36 -38.05 11.38 27.93
N LEU A 37 -37.51 10.17 27.97
CA LEU A 37 -37.42 9.23 26.85
C LEU A 37 -38.82 8.95 26.28
N GLN A 38 -39.11 9.42 25.06
CA GLN A 38 -40.25 8.91 24.29
C GLN A 38 -39.91 7.49 23.80
N GLN A 39 -40.74 6.51 24.17
CA GLN A 39 -40.66 5.17 23.59
C GLN A 39 -40.99 5.26 22.09
N VAL A 40 -39.99 5.03 21.25
CA VAL A 40 -40.16 4.91 19.81
C VAL A 40 -40.92 3.62 19.52
N ILE A 41 -42.22 3.74 19.29
CA ILE A 41 -43.03 2.67 18.72
C ILE A 41 -42.53 2.49 17.28
N ALA A 42 -41.82 1.40 17.03
CA ALA A 42 -41.26 1.07 15.73
C ALA A 42 -42.40 0.80 14.73
N GLN A 43 -42.71 1.79 13.90
CA GLN A 43 -43.41 1.54 12.63
C GLN A 43 -42.34 1.16 11.59
N PRO A 44 -42.42 -0.02 10.95
CA PRO A 44 -41.45 -0.40 9.93
C PRO A 44 -41.63 0.48 8.69
N ILE A 45 -40.65 1.37 8.46
CA ILE A 45 -40.54 2.15 7.22
C ILE A 45 -40.08 1.20 6.11
N HIS A 46 -40.95 0.91 5.15
CA HIS A 46 -40.57 0.20 3.92
C HIS A 46 -39.65 1.10 3.08
N ARG A 47 -38.33 0.94 3.23
CA ARG A 47 -37.34 1.65 2.42
C ARG A 47 -37.22 0.98 1.06
N GLN A 48 -37.83 1.57 0.03
CA GLN A 48 -37.56 1.21 -1.36
C GLN A 48 -36.09 1.51 -1.69
N VAL A 49 -35.37 0.48 -2.13
CA VAL A 49 -33.96 0.58 -2.52
C VAL A 49 -33.88 1.17 -3.93
N THR A 50 -33.66 2.47 -4.03
CA THR A 50 -33.21 3.09 -5.29
C THR A 50 -31.77 2.68 -5.56
N ALA A 51 -31.49 2.28 -6.80
CA ALA A 51 -30.20 1.76 -7.27
C ALA A 51 -29.01 2.56 -6.71
N ALA A 52 -28.17 1.87 -5.94
CA ALA A 52 -27.04 2.46 -5.25
C ALA A 52 -26.02 3.03 -6.25
N SER A 53 -25.74 4.33 -6.14
CA SER A 53 -24.56 4.94 -6.74
C SER A 53 -23.31 4.22 -6.22
N GLN A 54 -22.49 3.71 -7.13
CA GLN A 54 -21.25 3.02 -6.78
C GLN A 54 -20.37 3.92 -5.90
N PRO A 55 -19.78 3.39 -4.80
CA PRO A 55 -18.89 4.18 -3.94
C PRO A 55 -17.65 4.59 -4.74
N ARG A 56 -17.49 5.91 -4.94
CA ARG A 56 -16.24 6.47 -5.47
C ARG A 56 -15.14 6.13 -4.48
N ARG A 57 -14.07 5.48 -4.93
CA ARG A 57 -12.90 5.21 -4.08
C ARG A 57 -12.36 6.56 -3.60
N ALA A 58 -12.36 6.78 -2.30
CA ALA A 58 -11.72 7.96 -1.72
C ALA A 58 -10.23 7.92 -2.08
N SER A 59 -9.76 8.93 -2.80
CA SER A 59 -8.35 9.11 -3.10
C SER A 59 -7.68 9.71 -1.87
N ASP A 60 -7.05 8.86 -1.06
CA ASP A 60 -6.24 9.31 0.06
C ASP A 60 -4.92 9.90 -0.47
N LYS A 61 -4.56 11.09 0.00
CA LYS A 61 -3.34 11.79 -0.41
C LYS A 61 -2.35 11.73 0.74
N LEU A 62 -1.32 10.89 0.60
CA LEU A 62 -0.24 10.78 1.56
C LEU A 62 0.92 11.70 1.15
N GLU A 63 1.33 12.59 2.05
CA GLU A 63 2.51 13.44 1.89
C GLU A 63 3.73 12.76 2.53
N LEU A 64 4.73 12.40 1.72
CA LEU A 64 5.96 11.72 2.15
C LEU A 64 7.02 12.75 2.59
N SER A 65 6.82 13.36 3.76
CA SER A 65 7.70 14.42 4.29
C SER A 65 9.16 14.00 4.55
N GLY A 66 9.44 12.71 4.76
CA GLY A 66 10.81 12.23 5.03
C GLY A 66 11.66 11.98 3.78
N MET A 67 11.07 11.51 2.69
CA MET A 67 11.79 11.15 1.45
C MET A 67 11.98 12.34 0.52
N SER A 68 11.17 13.38 0.68
CA SER A 68 11.24 14.60 -0.12
C SER A 68 12.58 15.32 0.06
N HIS A 69 13.13 15.36 1.28
CA HIS A 69 14.42 15.99 1.56
C HIS A 69 15.59 15.26 0.89
N LEU A 70 15.60 13.92 0.92
CA LEU A 70 16.61 13.11 0.24
C LEU A 70 16.53 13.26 -1.29
N LEU A 71 15.32 13.25 -1.86
CA LEU A 71 15.12 13.49 -3.28
C LEU A 71 15.53 14.92 -3.68
N GLN A 72 15.29 15.91 -2.81
CA GLN A 72 15.71 17.29 -3.02
C GLN A 72 17.24 17.40 -3.04
N ALA A 73 17.93 16.75 -2.09
CA ALA A 73 19.40 16.72 -2.04
C ALA A 73 20.01 16.08 -3.30
N LEU A 74 19.43 14.96 -3.77
CA LEU A 74 19.85 14.30 -5.02
C LEU A 74 19.58 15.15 -6.27
N LYS A 75 18.54 15.99 -6.26
CA LYS A 75 18.22 16.92 -7.36
C LYS A 75 19.16 18.12 -7.39
N SER A 76 19.52 18.67 -6.24
CA SER A 76 20.50 19.76 -6.14
C SER A 76 21.91 19.34 -6.56
N ASP A 77 22.24 18.05 -6.41
CA ASP A 77 23.54 17.48 -6.79
C ASP A 77 23.62 17.03 -8.28
N ARG A 78 22.74 17.55 -9.14
CA ARG A 78 22.77 17.24 -10.58
C ARG A 78 23.98 17.83 -11.31
N THR A 79 24.56 18.91 -10.80
CA THR A 79 25.67 19.60 -11.46
C THR A 79 26.93 18.73 -11.53
N ILE A 80 27.17 17.88 -10.52
CA ILE A 80 28.34 16.98 -10.45
C ILE A 80 28.33 15.91 -11.55
N ARG A 81 27.18 15.59 -12.15
CA ARG A 81 27.09 14.50 -13.12
C ARG A 81 27.20 14.92 -14.58
N ALA A 82 26.95 16.20 -14.90
CA ALA A 82 26.97 16.66 -16.30
C ALA A 82 28.39 16.59 -16.90
N GLU A 83 29.39 17.07 -16.16
CA GLU A 83 30.80 17.01 -16.55
C GLU A 83 31.29 15.56 -16.72
N LYS A 84 31.00 14.71 -15.72
CA LYS A 84 31.40 13.30 -15.76
C LYS A 84 30.75 12.56 -16.94
N VAL A 85 29.49 12.87 -17.26
CA VAL A 85 28.82 12.32 -18.45
C VAL A 85 29.48 12.80 -19.73
N ALA A 86 29.82 14.09 -19.84
CA ALA A 86 30.54 14.62 -20.99
C ALA A 86 31.92 13.95 -21.18
N GLN A 87 32.67 13.77 -20.09
CA GLN A 87 33.95 13.08 -20.10
C GLN A 87 33.82 11.62 -20.55
N ILE A 88 32.85 10.88 -19.99
CA ILE A 88 32.61 9.48 -20.36
C ILE A 88 32.20 9.39 -21.83
N LYS A 89 31.34 10.28 -22.33
CA LYS A 89 30.98 10.32 -23.75
C LYS A 89 32.19 10.53 -24.65
N ALA A 90 33.07 11.47 -24.30
CA ALA A 90 34.30 11.70 -25.06
C ALA A 90 35.22 10.45 -25.06
N GLN A 91 35.32 9.72 -23.94
CA GLN A 91 36.07 8.47 -23.88
C GLN A 91 35.45 7.36 -24.74
N ILE A 92 34.11 7.28 -24.80
CA ILE A 92 33.39 6.32 -25.64
C ILE A 92 33.61 6.65 -27.12
N GLU A 93 33.47 7.92 -27.51
CA GLU A 93 33.73 8.38 -28.88
C GLU A 93 35.19 8.15 -29.31
N ALA A 94 36.13 8.32 -28.38
CA ALA A 94 37.55 8.04 -28.59
C ALA A 94 37.89 6.54 -28.54
N GLY A 95 36.94 5.66 -28.20
CA GLY A 95 37.17 4.23 -28.04
C GLY A 95 38.07 3.84 -26.86
N THR A 96 38.32 4.75 -25.91
CA THR A 96 39.19 4.55 -24.73
C THR A 96 38.41 4.25 -23.45
N TYR A 97 37.08 4.18 -23.54
CA TYR A 97 36.24 3.87 -22.39
C TYR A 97 36.37 2.41 -21.95
N GLU A 98 36.45 1.48 -22.91
CA GLU A 98 36.58 0.05 -22.65
C GLU A 98 38.04 -0.31 -22.38
N THR A 99 38.32 -0.77 -21.17
CA THR A 99 39.64 -1.30 -20.79
C THR A 99 39.49 -2.75 -20.36
N GLU A 100 40.56 -3.53 -20.44
CA GLU A 100 40.56 -4.96 -20.10
C GLU A 100 40.03 -5.18 -18.68
N GLU A 101 40.45 -4.36 -17.72
CA GLU A 101 40.01 -4.45 -16.33
C GLU A 101 38.52 -4.15 -16.14
N LYS A 102 37.96 -3.22 -16.94
CA LYS A 102 36.52 -2.92 -16.87
C LYS A 102 35.68 -4.07 -17.43
N LEU A 103 36.18 -4.74 -18.47
CA LEU A 103 35.52 -5.88 -19.08
C LEU A 103 35.50 -7.08 -18.14
N ASP A 104 36.63 -7.36 -17.46
CA ASP A 104 36.71 -8.43 -16.45
C ASP A 104 35.72 -8.20 -15.30
N ILE A 105 35.72 -6.98 -14.73
CA ILE A 105 34.77 -6.63 -13.65
C ILE A 105 33.31 -6.72 -14.12
N ALA A 106 33.03 -6.30 -15.36
CA ALA A 106 31.69 -6.38 -15.92
C ALA A 106 31.25 -7.84 -16.12
N ALA A 107 32.15 -8.72 -16.58
CA ALA A 107 31.90 -10.13 -16.74
C ALA A 107 31.61 -10.81 -15.39
N ASP A 108 32.43 -10.56 -14.37
CA ASP A 108 32.23 -11.10 -13.02
C ASP A 108 30.87 -10.68 -12.44
N ARG A 109 30.54 -9.40 -12.53
CA ARG A 109 29.25 -8.88 -12.03
C ARG A 109 28.05 -9.46 -12.76
N LEU A 110 28.17 -9.69 -14.07
CA LEU A 110 27.11 -10.31 -14.86
C LEU A 110 26.88 -11.77 -14.42
N LEU A 111 27.96 -12.53 -14.21
CA LEU A 111 27.86 -13.92 -13.73
C LEU A 111 27.27 -13.97 -12.31
N ASP A 112 27.68 -13.07 -11.43
CA ASP A 112 27.11 -12.94 -10.07
C ASP A 112 25.61 -12.62 -10.10
N GLU A 113 25.16 -11.78 -11.03
CA GLU A 113 23.73 -11.44 -11.17
C GLU A 113 22.90 -12.63 -11.67
N LEU A 114 23.44 -13.45 -12.58
CA LEU A 114 22.74 -14.61 -13.14
C LEU A 114 22.70 -15.82 -12.22
N LEU A 115 23.71 -15.98 -11.36
CA LEU A 115 23.85 -17.13 -10.45
C LEU A 115 23.23 -16.88 -9.07
N LYS A 116 22.60 -15.73 -8.86
CA LYS A 116 21.87 -15.35 -7.65
C LYS A 116 20.44 -15.87 -7.65
#